data_AF-A0A7J3WX75-F1
#
_entry.id   AF-A0A7J3WX75-F1
#
_cell.length_a   1.000
_cell.length_b   1.000
_cell.length_c   1.000
_cell.angle_alpha   90.00
_cell.angle_beta   90.00
_cell.angle_gamma   90.00
#
_symmetry.space_group_name_H-M   'P 1'
#
loop_
_entity.id
_entity.type
_entity.pdbx_description
1 polymer ?
#
loop_
_entity_poly.entity_id
_entity_poly.type
_entity_poly.pdbx_seq_one_letter_code
_entity_poly.pdbx_strand_id
1 'polypeptide(L)'
;MILRALQARVYGRVQRVGYRRFILDSAQELGLSGYVKNEKDGSVTIFVQGDETILEKFIEIMKSPPPPAYVKSIDVREAKPRPAIKYFTIKPSPLHEELQEGFGAMQTIFMDYWREFRDYRSEFRDYRSEFRSFVDEFRDYREEFRDFRNEFRDYRNEFRSFVNEFREFAKRTDENFRRIMEKYGEISEKLTTILETLVRESRETREMLNETIKLLKEAIEKLSR
;
A
#
# COMPACT_ATOMS: atom_id res chain seq x y z
N MET A 1 -2.47 64.73 37.26
CA MET A 1 -2.61 64.27 35.86
C MET A 1 -3.91 64.81 35.31
N ILE A 2 -3.87 65.43 34.14
CA ILE A 2 -5.08 65.90 33.43
C ILE A 2 -5.71 64.67 32.80
N LEU A 3 -6.92 64.33 33.22
CA LEU A 3 -7.64 63.19 32.67
C LEU A 3 -8.36 63.65 31.40
N ARG A 4 -7.93 63.12 30.25
CA ARG A 4 -8.61 63.38 28.96
C ARG A 4 -9.58 62.23 28.70
N ALA A 5 -10.64 62.49 27.94
CA ALA A 5 -11.58 61.47 27.52
C ALA A 5 -11.90 61.60 26.04
N LEU A 6 -12.09 60.45 25.40
CA LEU A 6 -12.36 60.34 23.98
C LEU A 6 -13.57 59.44 23.77
N GLN A 7 -14.32 59.75 22.72
CA GLN A 7 -15.33 58.88 22.17
C GLN A 7 -14.94 58.52 20.75
N ALA A 8 -14.71 57.23 20.51
CA ALA A 8 -14.38 56.69 19.22
C ALA A 8 -15.56 55.86 18.68
N ARG A 9 -15.81 55.99 17.37
CA ARG A 9 -16.73 55.12 16.64
C ARG A 9 -15.96 54.38 15.55
N VAL A 10 -15.97 53.05 15.64
CA VAL A 10 -15.15 52.17 14.82
C VAL A 10 -16.04 51.47 13.80
N TYR A 11 -15.63 51.50 12.53
CA TYR A 11 -16.33 50.85 11.42
C TYR A 11 -15.46 49.78 10.77
N GLY A 12 -16.09 48.76 10.21
CA GLY A 12 -15.43 47.65 9.54
C GLY A 12 -16.03 46.31 9.96
N ARG A 13 -15.22 45.26 9.91
CA ARG A 13 -15.57 43.96 10.48
C ARG A 13 -15.17 43.95 11.95
N VAL A 14 -16.03 44.54 12.78
CA VAL A 14 -15.76 44.81 14.21
C VAL A 14 -16.81 44.24 15.17
N GLN A 15 -17.86 43.60 14.65
CA GLN A 15 -18.81 42.84 15.45
C GLN A 15 -18.71 41.35 15.13
N ARG A 16 -19.05 40.51 16.12
CA ARG A 16 -19.01 39.03 16.00
C ARG A 16 -17.64 38.44 15.65
N VAL A 17 -16.58 39.19 15.94
CA VAL A 17 -15.18 38.84 15.65
C VAL A 17 -14.25 39.02 16.86
N GLY A 18 -14.81 39.12 18.06
CA GLY A 18 -14.02 39.30 19.29
C GLY A 18 -13.47 40.71 19.54
N TYR A 19 -13.75 41.69 18.67
CA TYR A 19 -13.20 43.05 18.78
C TYR A 19 -13.49 43.73 20.15
N ARG A 20 -14.71 43.63 20.69
CA ARG A 20 -15.03 44.19 22.03
C ARG A 20 -14.16 43.61 23.14
N ARG A 21 -13.79 42.32 23.04
CA ARG A 21 -12.92 41.65 24.00
C ARG A 21 -11.48 42.14 23.87
N PHE A 22 -10.98 42.22 22.64
CA PHE A 22 -9.67 42.82 22.34
C PHE A 22 -9.53 44.23 22.91
N ILE A 23 -10.56 45.07 22.75
CA ILE A 23 -10.59 46.44 23.28
C ILE A 23 -10.61 46.46 24.81
N LEU A 24 -11.36 45.58 25.45
CA LEU A 24 -11.38 45.43 26.90
C LEU A 24 -9.97 45.07 27.43
N ASP A 25 -9.36 44.02 26.86
CA ASP A 25 -8.06 43.52 27.31
C ASP A 25 -6.98 44.60 27.13
N SER A 26 -6.93 45.23 25.94
CA SER A 26 -6.00 46.33 25.64
C SER A 26 -6.16 47.54 26.56
N ALA A 27 -7.41 47.91 26.89
CA ALA A 27 -7.67 49.05 27.77
C ALA A 27 -7.26 48.73 29.22
N GLN A 28 -7.44 47.49 29.67
CA GLN A 28 -7.04 47.05 31.01
C GLN A 28 -5.51 46.99 31.14
N GLU A 29 -4.80 46.48 30.14
CA GLU A 29 -3.33 46.45 30.11
C GLU A 29 -2.73 47.87 30.19
N LEU A 30 -3.39 48.84 29.57
CA LEU A 30 -2.96 50.24 29.59
C LEU A 30 -3.49 51.04 30.79
N GLY A 31 -4.25 50.42 31.71
CA GLY A 31 -4.80 51.10 32.89
C GLY A 31 -5.84 52.17 32.57
N LEU A 32 -6.52 52.08 31.43
CA LEU A 32 -7.54 53.02 30.99
C LEU A 32 -8.92 52.69 31.61
N SER A 33 -9.77 53.71 31.75
CA SER A 33 -11.15 53.55 32.20
C SER A 33 -12.12 53.87 31.07
N GLY A 34 -13.28 53.22 31.02
CA GLY A 34 -14.20 53.45 29.91
C GLY A 34 -15.20 52.33 29.67
N TYR A 35 -15.72 52.29 28.45
CA TYR A 35 -16.51 51.17 27.98
C TYR A 35 -16.46 50.99 26.48
N VAL A 36 -16.77 49.78 26.05
CA VAL A 36 -17.02 49.44 24.64
C VAL A 36 -18.43 48.87 24.47
N LYS A 37 -19.11 49.26 23.39
CA LYS A 37 -20.49 48.87 23.09
C LYS A 37 -20.67 48.67 21.59
N ASN A 38 -21.44 47.67 21.20
CA ASN A 38 -21.90 47.52 19.83
C ASN A 38 -23.08 48.45 19.54
N GLU A 39 -23.12 48.95 18.31
CA GLU A 39 -24.23 49.73 17.79
C GLU A 39 -25.00 48.95 16.73
N LYS A 40 -26.28 49.29 16.57
CA LYS A 40 -27.20 48.58 15.66
C LYS A 40 -26.81 48.65 14.19
N ASP A 41 -26.01 49.64 13.81
CA ASP A 41 -25.51 49.83 12.45
C ASP A 41 -24.25 49.02 12.13
N GLY A 42 -23.84 48.12 13.03
CA GLY A 42 -22.65 47.29 12.86
C GLY A 42 -21.35 47.96 13.33
N SER A 43 -21.39 49.22 13.74
CA SER A 43 -20.22 49.92 14.33
C SER A 43 -20.01 49.57 15.80
N VAL A 44 -18.85 49.96 16.35
CA VAL A 44 -18.53 49.83 17.77
C VAL A 44 -18.22 51.20 18.34
N THR A 45 -18.91 51.58 19.41
CA THR A 45 -18.64 52.80 20.17
C THR A 45 -17.74 52.48 21.34
N ILE A 46 -16.67 53.26 21.49
CA ILE A 46 -15.73 53.19 22.60
C ILE A 46 -15.70 54.54 23.29
N PHE A 47 -15.95 54.55 24.59
CA PHE A 47 -15.62 55.69 25.45
C PHE A 47 -14.41 55.30 26.28
N VAL A 48 -13.38 56.14 26.28
CA VAL A 48 -12.15 55.86 27.02
C VAL A 48 -11.62 57.13 27.66
N GLN A 49 -11.07 57.02 28.87
CA GLN A 49 -10.50 58.13 29.61
C GLN A 49 -9.23 57.68 30.34
N GLY A 50 -8.26 58.58 30.40
CA GLY A 50 -6.95 58.30 30.98
C GLY A 50 -5.93 59.39 30.68
N ASP A 51 -4.66 59.03 30.83
CA ASP A 51 -3.54 59.88 30.44
C ASP A 51 -3.47 60.05 28.93
N GLU A 52 -3.16 61.25 28.47
CA GLU A 52 -3.11 61.60 27.04
C GLU A 52 -2.16 60.71 26.24
N THR A 53 -0.96 60.46 26.76
CA THR A 53 0.04 59.64 26.06
C THR A 53 -0.39 58.18 25.94
N ILE A 54 -1.17 57.70 26.91
CA ILE A 54 -1.72 56.34 26.91
C ILE A 54 -2.92 56.24 25.95
N LEU A 55 -3.75 57.29 25.89
CA LEU A 55 -4.88 57.36 24.97
C LEU A 55 -4.43 57.34 23.51
N GLU A 56 -3.35 58.03 23.17
CA GLU A 56 -2.77 58.00 21.81
C GLU A 56 -2.32 56.58 21.41
N LYS A 57 -1.62 55.88 22.31
CA LYS A 57 -1.24 54.47 22.09
C LYS A 57 -2.46 53.57 21.90
N PHE A 58 -3.49 53.78 22.70
CA PHE A 58 -4.73 53.01 22.59
C PHE A 58 -5.43 53.24 21.25
N ILE A 59 -5.40 54.46 20.70
CA ILE A 59 -5.93 54.73 19.35
C ILE A 59 -5.22 53.90 18.28
N GLU A 60 -3.90 53.77 18.35
CA GLU A 60 -3.16 52.94 17.39
C GLU A 60 -3.52 51.46 17.53
N ILE A 61 -3.66 50.95 18.76
CA ILE A 61 -4.09 49.57 19.00
C ILE A 61 -5.49 49.31 18.41
N MET A 62 -6.42 50.26 18.55
CA MET A 62 -7.77 50.14 17.97
C MET A 62 -7.74 49.97 16.44
N LYS A 63 -6.75 50.50 15.73
CA LYS A 63 -6.68 50.44 14.26
C LYS A 63 -6.23 49.07 13.74
N SER A 64 -5.54 48.27 14.55
CA SER A 64 -4.90 47.02 14.11
C SER A 64 -5.26 45.83 15.00
N PRO A 65 -6.55 45.44 15.06
CA PRO A 65 -6.94 44.24 15.80
C PRO A 65 -6.45 42.97 15.10
N PRO A 66 -6.29 41.86 15.84
CA PRO A 66 -5.98 40.57 15.24
C PRO A 66 -7.12 40.06 14.33
N PRO A 67 -6.80 39.32 13.24
CA PRO A 67 -7.81 38.62 12.44
C PRO A 67 -8.69 37.71 13.31
N PRO A 68 -9.99 37.56 13.00
CA PRO A 68 -10.68 37.97 11.77
C PRO A 68 -11.21 39.41 11.78
N ALA A 69 -10.92 40.19 12.84
CA ALA A 69 -11.38 41.57 12.93
C ALA A 69 -10.62 42.47 11.94
N TYR A 70 -11.32 43.46 11.40
CA TYR A 70 -10.73 44.42 10.46
C TYR A 70 -11.38 45.79 10.65
N VAL A 71 -10.56 46.80 10.93
CA VAL A 71 -11.01 48.18 11.06
C VAL A 71 -10.83 48.90 9.73
N LYS A 72 -11.93 49.42 9.20
CA LYS A 72 -11.96 50.22 7.97
C LYS A 72 -11.70 51.69 8.27
N SER A 73 -12.31 52.23 9.32
CA SER A 73 -12.16 53.62 9.74
C SER A 73 -12.53 53.80 11.21
N ILE A 74 -11.99 54.85 11.83
CA ILE A 74 -12.30 55.26 13.20
C ILE A 74 -12.58 56.76 13.23
N ASP A 75 -13.75 57.15 13.73
CA ASP A 75 -14.09 58.53 14.02
C ASP A 75 -13.82 58.80 15.51
N VAL A 76 -12.78 59.57 15.83
CA VAL A 76 -12.44 59.93 17.22
C VAL A 76 -12.89 61.36 17.50
N ARG A 77 -13.54 61.58 18.65
CA ARG A 77 -13.96 62.89 19.14
C ARG A 77 -13.56 63.07 20.60
N GLU A 78 -13.28 64.30 21.00
CA GLU A 78 -13.10 64.61 22.41
C GLU A 78 -14.40 64.46 23.18
N ALA A 79 -14.28 63.96 24.41
CA ALA A 79 -15.40 63.78 25.33
C ALA A 79 -15.05 64.37 26.69
N LYS A 80 -16.08 64.65 27.50
CA LYS A 80 -15.88 65.08 28.88
C LYS A 80 -15.54 63.86 29.76
N PRO A 81 -14.50 63.94 30.60
CA PRO A 81 -14.21 62.93 31.61
C PRO A 81 -15.42 62.58 32.48
N ARG A 82 -15.55 61.30 32.82
CA ARG A 82 -16.60 60.77 33.68
C ARG A 82 -15.95 60.06 34.87
N PRO A 83 -15.68 60.78 35.99
CA PRO A 83 -14.98 60.24 37.15
C PRO A 83 -15.66 59.01 37.81
N ALA A 84 -16.96 58.83 37.58
CA ALA A 84 -17.71 57.67 38.08
C ALA A 84 -17.27 56.33 37.45
N ILE A 85 -16.65 56.36 36.25
CA ILE A 85 -16.19 55.16 35.56
C ILE A 85 -14.74 54.90 35.97
N LYS A 86 -14.53 53.95 36.88
CA LYS A 86 -13.20 53.59 37.42
C LYS A 86 -12.51 52.43 36.70
N TYR A 87 -13.26 51.69 35.89
CA TYR A 87 -12.78 50.49 35.20
C TYR A 87 -13.27 50.50 33.75
N PHE A 88 -12.55 49.80 32.88
CA PHE A 88 -13.01 49.55 31.53
C PHE A 88 -13.94 48.32 31.49
N THR A 89 -15.14 48.47 30.91
CA THR A 89 -16.12 47.38 30.84
C THR A 89 -16.76 47.23 29.46
N ILE A 90 -17.22 46.03 29.14
CA ILE A 90 -18.07 45.82 27.96
C ILE A 90 -19.50 46.15 28.37
N LYS A 91 -20.16 47.06 27.65
CA LYS A 91 -21.59 47.31 27.85
C LYS A 91 -22.40 46.17 27.22
N PRO A 92 -23.27 45.51 27.99
CA PRO A 92 -24.07 44.42 27.48
C PRO A 92 -25.07 44.93 26.43
N SER A 93 -25.30 44.08 25.44
CA SER A 93 -26.37 44.23 24.44
C SER A 93 -27.52 43.27 24.79
N PRO A 94 -28.70 43.38 24.17
CA PRO A 94 -29.73 42.36 24.30
C PRO A 94 -29.19 40.94 24.05
N LEU A 95 -29.66 39.96 24.83
CA LEU A 95 -29.15 38.57 24.83
C LEU A 95 -29.04 37.92 23.43
N HIS A 96 -29.96 38.25 22.52
CA HIS A 96 -29.93 37.71 21.15
C HIS A 96 -28.76 38.25 20.30
N GLU A 97 -28.31 39.49 20.55
CA GLU A 97 -27.14 40.07 19.89
C GLU A 97 -25.85 39.43 20.44
N GLU A 98 -25.78 39.20 21.75
CA GLU A 98 -24.60 38.59 22.39
C GLU A 98 -24.40 37.12 21.99
N LEU A 99 -25.50 36.35 21.87
CA LEU A 99 -25.45 34.98 21.35
C LEU A 99 -24.91 34.96 19.91
N GLN A 100 -25.37 35.85 19.03
CA GLN A 100 -24.88 35.95 17.65
C GLN A 100 -23.40 36.33 17.57
N GLU A 101 -22.89 37.13 18.52
CA GLU A 101 -21.47 37.44 18.60
C GLU A 101 -20.61 36.25 19.03
N GLY A 102 -21.07 35.48 20.01
CA GLY A 102 -20.44 34.21 20.39
C GLY A 102 -20.40 33.23 19.21
N PHE A 103 -21.51 33.10 18.48
CA PHE A 103 -21.59 32.24 17.30
C PHE A 103 -20.69 32.70 16.14
N GLY A 104 -20.51 34.00 15.91
CA GLY A 104 -19.62 34.48 14.84
C GLY A 104 -18.12 34.26 15.14
N ALA A 105 -17.71 34.43 16.39
CA ALA A 105 -16.37 34.08 16.84
C ALA A 105 -16.13 32.55 16.72
N MET A 106 -17.13 31.76 17.12
CA MET A 106 -17.11 30.30 17.00
C MET A 106 -17.08 29.81 15.55
N GLN A 107 -17.81 30.47 14.63
CA GLN A 107 -17.77 30.18 13.20
C GLN A 107 -16.40 30.46 12.59
N THR A 108 -15.70 31.51 13.04
CA THR A 108 -14.35 31.81 12.54
C THR A 108 -13.39 30.70 12.94
N ILE A 109 -13.35 30.35 14.23
CA ILE A 109 -12.53 29.24 14.74
C ILE A 109 -12.88 27.95 14.00
N PHE A 110 -14.17 27.66 13.83
CA PHE A 110 -14.65 26.48 13.10
C PHE A 110 -14.21 26.48 11.62
N MET A 111 -14.21 27.62 10.94
CA MET A 111 -13.77 27.72 9.54
C MET A 111 -12.26 27.49 9.37
N ASP A 112 -11.44 27.90 10.34
CA ASP A 112 -10.01 27.62 10.34
C ASP A 112 -9.76 26.11 10.56
N TYR A 113 -10.43 25.50 11.54
CA TYR A 113 -10.42 24.03 11.74
C TYR A 113 -10.93 23.27 10.50
N TRP A 114 -11.94 23.79 9.82
CA TRP A 114 -12.51 23.14 8.64
C TRP A 114 -11.61 23.23 7.40
N ARG A 115 -10.76 24.27 7.31
CA ARG A 115 -9.73 24.38 6.28
C ARG A 115 -8.64 23.32 6.51
N GLU A 116 -8.13 23.21 7.73
CA GLU A 116 -7.18 22.15 8.11
C GLU A 116 -7.77 20.75 7.84
N PHE A 117 -9.04 20.53 8.20
CA PHE A 117 -9.73 19.27 7.92
C PHE A 117 -9.90 18.96 6.42
N ARG A 118 -10.03 20.00 5.58
CA ARG A 118 -10.14 19.84 4.13
C ARG A 118 -8.80 19.39 3.53
N ASP A 119 -7.70 19.92 4.03
CA ASP A 119 -6.35 19.54 3.59
C ASP A 119 -6.05 18.09 3.97
N TYR A 120 -6.37 17.67 5.19
CA TYR A 120 -6.35 16.26 5.58
C TYR A 120 -7.20 15.38 4.64
N ARG A 121 -8.39 15.86 4.24
CA ARG A 121 -9.26 15.09 3.33
C ARG A 121 -8.68 14.91 1.93
N SER A 122 -7.83 15.84 1.48
CA SER A 122 -7.09 15.72 0.23
C SER A 122 -6.00 14.66 0.37
N GLU A 123 -5.20 14.72 1.44
CA GLU A 123 -4.16 13.72 1.73
C GLU A 123 -4.75 12.31 1.86
N PHE A 124 -5.88 12.15 2.56
CA PHE A 124 -6.60 10.87 2.65
C PHE A 124 -7.12 10.35 1.30
N ARG A 125 -7.46 11.25 0.38
CA ARG A 125 -7.88 10.87 -0.97
C ARG A 125 -6.69 10.33 -1.76
N ASP A 126 -5.53 10.96 -1.62
CA ASP A 126 -4.29 10.56 -2.29
C ASP A 126 -3.81 9.20 -1.76
N TYR A 127 -3.77 9.01 -0.43
CA TYR A 127 -3.47 7.71 0.19
C TYR A 127 -4.42 6.59 -0.27
N ARG A 128 -5.71 6.90 -0.43
CA ARG A 128 -6.69 5.91 -0.91
C ARG A 128 -6.48 5.56 -2.39
N SER A 129 -6.00 6.51 -3.20
CA SER A 129 -5.63 6.26 -4.60
C SER A 129 -4.40 5.36 -4.68
N GLU A 130 -3.36 5.65 -3.89
CA GLU A 130 -2.15 4.82 -3.79
C GLU A 130 -2.48 3.40 -3.33
N PHE A 131 -3.32 3.26 -2.29
CA PHE A 131 -3.74 1.95 -1.79
C PHE A 131 -4.49 1.13 -2.84
N ARG A 132 -5.30 1.77 -3.69
CA ARG A 132 -5.95 1.07 -4.82
C ARG A 132 -4.94 0.57 -5.84
N SER A 133 -3.96 1.40 -6.20
CA SER A 133 -2.88 1.00 -7.11
C SER A 133 -2.13 -0.23 -6.58
N PHE A 134 -1.83 -0.26 -5.28
CA PHE A 134 -1.23 -1.42 -4.62
C PHE A 134 -2.12 -2.66 -4.67
N VAL A 135 -3.44 -2.51 -4.44
CA VAL A 135 -4.38 -3.64 -4.53
C VAL A 135 -4.47 -4.21 -5.94
N ASP A 136 -4.43 -3.37 -6.98
CA ASP A 136 -4.40 -3.82 -8.37
C ASP A 136 -3.10 -4.57 -8.68
N GLU A 137 -1.94 -4.05 -8.25
CA GLU A 137 -0.64 -4.72 -8.41
C GLU A 137 -0.61 -6.10 -7.72
N PHE A 138 -1.18 -6.21 -6.50
CA PHE A 138 -1.31 -7.50 -5.80
C PHE A 138 -2.25 -8.48 -6.52
N ARG A 139 -3.26 -7.98 -7.23
CA ARG A 139 -4.15 -8.83 -8.04
C ARG A 139 -3.39 -9.40 -9.22
N ASP A 140 -2.61 -8.56 -9.91
CA ASP A 140 -1.83 -8.96 -11.08
C ASP A 140 -0.76 -10.00 -10.68
N TYR A 141 -0.01 -9.77 -9.59
CA TYR A 141 0.91 -10.78 -9.05
C TYR A 141 0.22 -12.10 -8.72
N ARG A 142 -0.98 -12.07 -8.14
CA ARG A 142 -1.73 -13.29 -7.82
C ARG A 142 -2.13 -14.06 -9.08
N GLU A 143 -2.44 -13.38 -10.17
CA GLU A 143 -2.70 -14.02 -11.47
C GLU A 143 -1.44 -14.65 -12.05
N GLU A 144 -0.31 -13.93 -12.05
CA GLU A 144 0.99 -14.49 -12.46
C GLU A 144 1.37 -15.74 -11.65
N PHE A 145 1.21 -15.71 -10.32
CA PHE A 145 1.46 -16.87 -9.46
C PHE A 145 0.54 -18.07 -9.76
N ARG A 146 -0.69 -17.80 -10.21
CA ARG A 146 -1.63 -18.86 -10.61
C ARG A 146 -1.16 -19.49 -11.92
N ASP A 147 -0.73 -18.70 -12.88
CA ASP A 147 -0.26 -19.18 -14.17
C ASP A 147 1.02 -20.00 -14.02
N PHE A 148 1.99 -19.51 -13.24
CA PHE A 148 3.19 -20.28 -12.88
C PHE A 148 2.86 -21.64 -12.24
N ARG A 149 1.86 -21.68 -11.36
CA ARG A 149 1.42 -22.94 -10.72
C ARG A 149 0.81 -23.91 -11.74
N ASN A 150 0.07 -23.39 -12.72
CA ASN A 150 -0.53 -24.20 -13.78
C ASN A 150 0.57 -24.78 -14.68
N GLU A 151 1.51 -23.95 -15.13
CA GLU A 151 2.68 -24.40 -15.90
C GLU A 151 3.46 -25.49 -15.17
N PHE A 152 3.76 -25.29 -13.88
CA PHE A 152 4.44 -26.28 -13.07
C PHE A 152 3.66 -27.61 -12.96
N ARG A 153 2.33 -27.53 -12.91
CA ARG A 153 1.47 -28.72 -12.91
C ARG A 153 1.58 -29.49 -14.22
N ASP A 154 1.62 -28.77 -15.34
CA ASP A 154 1.69 -29.35 -16.67
C ASP A 154 3.06 -29.99 -16.93
N TYR A 155 4.16 -29.32 -16.58
CA TYR A 155 5.51 -29.92 -16.60
C TYR A 155 5.60 -31.21 -15.79
N ARG A 156 4.99 -31.23 -14.59
CA ARG A 156 4.97 -32.44 -13.76
C ARG A 156 4.18 -33.58 -14.42
N ASN A 157 3.09 -33.26 -15.12
CA ASN A 157 2.30 -34.25 -15.83
C ASN A 157 3.06 -34.81 -17.03
N GLU A 158 3.74 -33.96 -17.81
CA GLU A 158 4.62 -34.36 -18.90
C GLU A 158 5.75 -35.27 -18.41
N PHE A 159 6.44 -34.87 -17.34
CA PHE A 159 7.49 -35.68 -16.72
C PHE A 159 6.97 -37.06 -16.32
N ARG A 160 5.75 -37.11 -15.76
CA ARG A 160 5.12 -38.39 -15.40
C ARG A 160 4.80 -39.25 -16.62
N SER A 161 4.39 -38.66 -17.74
CA SER A 161 4.22 -39.37 -19.01
C SER A 161 5.53 -39.97 -19.48
N PHE A 162 6.60 -39.18 -19.51
CA PHE A 162 7.93 -39.64 -19.90
C PHE A 162 8.41 -40.82 -19.03
N VAL A 163 8.23 -40.73 -17.71
CA VAL A 163 8.59 -41.83 -16.80
C VAL A 163 7.80 -43.10 -17.11
N ASN A 164 6.52 -43.00 -17.46
CA ASN A 164 5.71 -44.15 -17.84
C ASN A 164 6.19 -44.75 -19.17
N GLU A 165 6.47 -43.92 -20.16
CA GLU A 165 7.01 -44.35 -21.46
C GLU A 165 8.35 -45.07 -21.29
N PHE A 166 9.24 -44.54 -20.45
CA PHE A 166 10.52 -45.17 -20.16
C PHE A 166 10.35 -46.53 -19.49
N ARG A 167 9.41 -46.67 -18.55
CA ARG A 167 9.08 -47.95 -17.92
C ARG A 167 8.57 -48.98 -18.92
N GLU A 168 7.67 -48.57 -19.81
CA GLU A 168 7.16 -49.47 -20.86
C GLU A 168 8.25 -49.86 -21.86
N PHE A 169 9.13 -48.92 -22.23
CA PHE A 169 10.32 -49.24 -23.04
C PHE A 169 11.23 -50.27 -22.36
N ALA A 170 11.50 -50.11 -21.06
CA ALA A 170 12.34 -51.03 -20.31
C ALA A 170 11.72 -52.44 -20.26
N LYS A 171 10.41 -52.56 -20.01
CA LYS A 171 9.71 -53.86 -20.03
C LYS A 171 9.83 -54.55 -21.39
N ARG A 172 9.53 -53.84 -22.49
CA ARG A 172 9.66 -54.39 -23.84
C ARG A 172 11.09 -54.83 -24.15
N THR A 173 12.07 -54.06 -23.69
CA THR A 173 13.49 -54.39 -23.88
C THR A 173 13.87 -55.67 -23.14
N ASP A 174 13.46 -55.81 -21.87
CA ASP A 174 13.69 -57.03 -21.09
C ASP A 174 13.03 -58.27 -21.72
N GLU A 175 11.78 -58.14 -22.18
CA GLU A 175 11.08 -59.22 -22.89
C GLU A 175 11.78 -59.62 -24.19
N ASN A 176 12.25 -58.64 -24.97
CA ASN A 176 13.00 -58.91 -26.19
C ASN A 176 14.32 -59.62 -25.90
N PHE A 177 15.07 -59.20 -24.88
CA PHE A 177 16.29 -59.88 -24.47
C PHE A 177 16.01 -61.32 -24.03
N ARG A 178 14.94 -61.55 -23.27
CA ARG A 178 14.54 -62.90 -22.84
C ARG A 178 14.29 -63.82 -24.04
N ARG A 179 13.54 -63.34 -25.05
CA ARG A 179 13.30 -64.08 -26.30
C ARG A 179 14.59 -64.37 -27.08
N ILE A 180 15.53 -63.41 -27.11
CA ILE A 180 16.83 -63.63 -27.75
C ILE A 180 17.60 -64.73 -27.03
N MET A 181 17.62 -64.71 -25.69
CA MET A 181 18.31 -65.71 -24.89
C MET A 181 17.68 -67.11 -25.03
N GLU A 182 16.35 -67.20 -25.09
CA GLU A 182 15.64 -68.46 -25.38
C GLU A 182 16.05 -69.02 -26.76
N LYS A 183 16.00 -68.19 -27.81
CA LYS A 183 16.44 -68.60 -29.16
C LYS A 183 17.91 -69.00 -29.20
N TYR A 184 18.77 -68.29 -28.47
CA TYR A 184 20.18 -68.65 -28.37
C TYR A 184 20.35 -70.02 -27.73
N GLY A 185 19.60 -70.31 -26.66
CA GLY A 185 19.53 -71.63 -26.03
C GLY A 185 19.10 -72.72 -27.02
N GLU A 186 17.99 -72.53 -27.73
CA GLU A 186 17.51 -73.48 -28.75
C GLU A 186 18.55 -73.75 -29.86
N ILE A 187 19.21 -72.68 -30.34
CA ILE A 187 20.27 -72.81 -31.35
C ILE A 187 21.44 -73.61 -30.78
N SER A 188 21.85 -73.33 -29.54
CA SER A 188 22.93 -74.05 -28.87
C SER A 188 22.63 -75.54 -28.74
N GLU A 189 21.43 -75.92 -28.29
CA GLU A 189 21.02 -77.33 -28.18
C GLU A 189 21.02 -78.06 -29.53
N LYS A 190 20.51 -77.39 -30.58
CA LYS A 190 20.54 -77.93 -31.94
C LYS A 190 21.96 -78.12 -32.45
N LEU A 191 22.84 -77.14 -32.22
CA LEU A 191 24.26 -77.24 -32.58
C LEU A 191 24.95 -78.39 -31.85
N THR A 192 24.70 -78.56 -30.56
CA THR A 192 25.21 -79.70 -29.79
C THR A 192 24.74 -81.03 -30.38
N THR A 193 23.44 -81.15 -30.70
CA THR A 193 22.89 -82.36 -31.31
C THR A 193 23.53 -82.69 -32.67
N ILE A 194 23.72 -81.67 -33.52
CA ILE A 194 24.39 -81.82 -34.82
C ILE A 194 25.84 -82.27 -34.63
N LEU A 195 26.57 -81.65 -33.69
CA LEU A 195 27.95 -82.02 -33.38
C LEU A 195 28.05 -83.46 -32.88
N GLU A 196 27.20 -83.88 -31.94
CA GLU A 196 27.14 -85.25 -31.44
C GLU A 196 26.87 -86.26 -32.58
N THR A 197 25.93 -85.92 -33.46
CA THR A 197 25.58 -86.75 -34.63
C THR A 197 26.76 -86.88 -35.59
N LEU A 198 27.42 -85.77 -35.94
CA LEU A 198 28.60 -85.76 -36.81
C LEU A 198 29.76 -86.57 -36.22
N VAL A 199 30.01 -86.44 -34.90
CA VAL A 199 31.04 -87.20 -34.20
C VAL A 199 30.75 -88.70 -34.26
N ARG A 200 29.48 -89.09 -34.04
CA ARG A 200 29.06 -90.49 -34.13
C ARG A 200 29.23 -91.03 -35.55
N GLU A 201 28.71 -90.34 -36.57
CA GLU A 201 28.82 -90.77 -37.97
C GLU A 201 30.29 -90.87 -38.44
N SER A 202 31.13 -89.92 -38.03
CA SER A 202 32.57 -89.95 -38.32
C SER A 202 33.25 -91.18 -37.70
N ARG A 203 32.86 -91.55 -36.48
CA ARG A 203 33.35 -92.76 -35.80
C ARG A 203 32.90 -94.03 -36.51
N GLU A 204 31.61 -94.15 -36.82
CA GLU A 204 31.05 -95.31 -37.55
C GLU A 204 31.73 -95.48 -38.92
N THR A 205 31.92 -94.38 -39.65
CA THR A 205 32.62 -94.39 -40.95
C THR A 205 34.06 -94.87 -40.81
N ARG A 206 34.79 -94.44 -39.76
CA ARG A 206 36.15 -94.94 -39.48
C ARG A 206 36.17 -96.42 -39.15
N GLU A 207 35.21 -96.91 -38.37
CA GLU A 207 35.07 -98.33 -38.00
C GLU A 207 34.82 -99.18 -39.25
N MET A 208 33.87 -98.78 -40.12
CA MET A 208 33.60 -99.45 -41.40
C MET A 208 34.82 -99.46 -42.33
N LEU A 209 35.54 -98.34 -42.45
CA LEU A 209 36.75 -98.25 -43.27
C LEU A 209 37.83 -99.22 -42.77
N ASN A 210 38.06 -99.27 -41.46
CA ASN A 210 39.02 -100.19 -40.85
C ASN A 210 38.66 -101.66 -41.08
N GLU A 211 37.38 -102.01 -40.96
CA GLU A 211 36.88 -103.35 -41.23
C GLU A 211 37.02 -103.73 -42.71
N THR A 212 36.69 -102.80 -43.62
CA THR A 212 36.86 -102.99 -45.07
C THR A 212 38.33 -103.19 -45.45
N ILE A 213 39.24 -102.39 -44.87
CA ILE A 213 40.69 -102.54 -45.06
C ILE A 213 41.16 -103.92 -44.57
N LYS A 214 40.64 -104.40 -43.44
CA LYS A 214 40.95 -105.73 -42.89
C LYS A 214 40.52 -106.83 -43.85
N LEU A 215 39.28 -106.79 -44.33
CA LEU A 215 38.76 -107.75 -45.30
C LEU A 215 39.55 -107.74 -46.62
N LEU A 216 39.94 -106.57 -47.12
CA LEU A 216 40.80 -106.43 -48.30
C LEU A 216 42.18 -107.08 -48.09
N LYS A 217 42.81 -106.86 -46.92
CA LYS A 217 44.08 -107.51 -46.57
C LYS A 217 43.94 -109.04 -46.55
N GLU A 218 42.90 -109.56 -45.90
CA GLU A 218 42.63 -111.01 -45.85
C GLU A 218 42.38 -111.61 -47.24
N ALA A 219 41.68 -110.88 -48.12
CA ALA A 219 41.44 -111.31 -49.50
C ALA A 219 42.73 -111.32 -50.33
N ILE A 220 43.60 -110.31 -50.20
CA ILE A 220 44.91 -110.24 -50.86
C ILE A 220 45.82 -111.38 -50.38
N GLU A 221 45.84 -111.69 -49.09
CA GLU A 221 46.59 -112.83 -48.54
C GLU A 221 46.12 -114.17 -49.10
N LYS A 222 44.81 -114.35 -49.27
CA LYS A 222 44.23 -115.57 -49.90
C LYS A 222 44.57 -115.70 -51.38
N LEU A 223 44.68 -114.58 -52.11
CA LEU A 223 45.06 -114.56 -53.53
C LEU A 223 46.57 -114.70 -53.76
N SER A 224 47.39 -114.52 -52.72
CA SER A 224 48.85 -114.62 -52.77
C SER A 224 49.39 -116.00 -52.35
N ARG A 225 48.51 -116.99 -52.15
CA ARG A 225 48.82 -118.43 -51.95
C ARG A 225 48.44 -119.21 -53.20
#